data_AF-A0A9D6E3I8-F1
#
_entry.id   AF-A0A9D6E3I8-F1
#
_cell.length_a   1.000
_cell.length_b   1.000
_cell.length_c   1.000
_cell.angle_alpha   90.00
_cell.angle_beta   90.00
_cell.angle_gamma   90.00
#
_symmetry.space_group_name_H-M   'P 1'
#
loop_
_entity.id
_entity.type
_entity.pdbx_description
1 polymer ?
#
loop_
_entity_poly.entity_id
_entity_poly.type
_entity_poly.pdbx_seq_one_letter_code
_entity_poly.pdbx_strand_id
1 'polypeptide(L)' 'MLEEVDKLLGLNLSNLQDVDQQIKDLIVVREKAREAKGWPAADKLRKQLAERGIEINDTPHGPIWSRV' A
#
# COMPACT_ATOMS: atom_id res chain seq x y z
N MET A 1 19.03 16.38 1.99
CA MET A 1 19.11 15.51 0.79
C MET A 1 17.78 15.39 0.05
N LEU A 2 16.70 14.86 0.63
CA LEU A 2 15.41 14.75 -0.09
C LEU A 2 14.76 16.11 -0.42
N GLU A 3 14.85 17.09 0.48
CA GLU A 3 14.31 18.45 0.24
C GLU A 3 15.00 19.21 -0.89
N GLU A 4 16.31 18.99 -1.09
CA GLU A 4 17.08 19.65 -2.15
C GLU A 4 16.72 19.07 -3.53
N VAL A 5 16.52 17.75 -3.60
CA VAL A 5 16.03 17.07 -4.80
C VAL A 5 14.62 17.55 -5.16
N ASP A 6 13.75 17.71 -4.15
CA ASP A 6 12.38 18.21 -4.35
C ASP A 6 12.36 19.63 -4.92
N LYS A 7 13.23 20.52 -4.41
CA LYS A 7 13.39 21.90 -4.90
C LYS A 7 13.99 21.98 -6.31
N LEU A 8 14.91 21.08 -6.65
CA LEU A 8 15.59 21.09 -7.94
C LEU A 8 14.73 20.51 -9.06
N LEU A 9 13.90 19.50 -8.75
CA LEU A 9 13.05 18.81 -9.73
C LEU A 9 11.58 19.25 -9.69
N GLY A 10 11.15 20.00 -8.67
CA GLY A 10 9.78 20.50 -8.54
C GLY A 10 8.73 19.40 -8.31
N LEU A 11 9.13 18.29 -7.69
CA LEU A 11 8.30 17.08 -7.57
C LEU A 11 7.24 17.15 -6.46
N ASN A 12 7.33 18.15 -5.57
CA ASN A 12 6.49 18.31 -4.38
C ASN A 12 6.34 17.02 -3.55
N LEU A 13 7.43 16.28 -3.36
CA LEU A 13 7.49 15.05 -2.56
C LEU A 13 6.99 15.29 -1.12
N SER A 14 7.20 16.50 -0.62
CA SER A 14 6.76 16.98 0.69
C SER A 14 5.23 16.96 0.88
N ASN A 15 4.46 16.97 -0.21
CA ASN A 15 3.00 17.08 -0.20
C ASN A 15 2.29 15.76 -0.49
N LEU A 16 3.04 14.65 -0.57
CA LEU A 16 2.49 13.32 -0.74
C LEU A 16 1.75 12.91 0.54
N GLN A 17 0.41 12.86 0.45
CA GLN A 17 -0.40 12.33 1.53
C GLN A 17 -0.20 10.82 1.64
N ASP A 18 0.35 10.41 2.78
CA ASP A 18 0.47 9.01 3.16
C ASP A 18 -0.92 8.37 3.32
N VAL A 19 -0.99 7.04 3.22
CA VAL A 19 -2.19 6.26 3.49
C VAL A 19 -2.49 6.18 4.98
N ASP A 20 -3.78 6.17 5.31
CA ASP A 20 -4.25 6.05 6.67
C ASP A 20 -3.65 4.82 7.36
N GLN A 21 -3.37 4.96 8.65
CA GLN A 21 -2.81 3.86 9.45
C GLN A 21 -3.66 2.59 9.36
N GLN A 22 -4.98 2.72 9.27
CA GLN A 22 -5.89 1.59 9.09
C GLN A 22 -5.65 0.81 7.79
N ILE A 23 -5.31 1.51 6.70
CA ILE A 23 -4.98 0.87 5.41
C ILE A 23 -3.67 0.11 5.55
N LYS A 24 -2.66 0.71 6.20
CA LYS A 24 -1.38 0.04 6.47
C LYS A 24 -1.58 -1.23 7.29
N ASP A 25 -2.42 -1.17 8.32
CA ASP A 25 -2.72 -2.32 9.17
C ASP A 25 -3.42 -3.42 8.36
N LEU A 26 -4.38 -3.08 7.49
CA LEU A 26 -5.03 -4.05 6.60
C LEU A 26 -4.06 -4.71 5.63
N ILE A 27 -3.09 -3.96 5.08
CA ILE A 27 -2.05 -4.52 4.21
C ILE A 27 -1.21 -5.56 4.97
N VAL A 28 -0.82 -5.25 6.21
CA VAL A 28 -0.05 -6.17 7.07
C VAL A 28 -0.86 -7.42 7.41
N VAL A 29 -2.15 -7.28 7.74
CA VAL A 29 -3.02 -8.42 8.04
C VAL A 29 -3.22 -9.29 6.79
N ARG A 30 -3.35 -8.69 5.60
CA ARG A 30 -3.42 -9.43 4.32
C ARG A 30 -2.15 -10.23 4.10
N GLU A 31 -0.99 -9.63 4.33
CA GLU A 31 0.29 -10.30 4.13
C GLU A 31 0.44 -11.51 5.06
N LYS A 32 0.10 -11.36 6.35
CA LYS A 32 0.04 -12.48 7.29
C LYS A 32 -0.93 -13.58 6.84
N ALA A 33 -2.09 -13.21 6.32
CA ALA A 33 -3.05 -14.17 5.77
C ALA A 33 -2.48 -14.90 4.54
N ARG A 34 -1.74 -14.21 3.67
CA ARG A 34 -1.07 -14.78 2.50
C ARG A 34 0.04 -15.76 2.91
N GLU A 35 0.88 -15.38 3.88
CA GLU A 35 1.94 -16.23 4.45
C GLU A 35 1.36 -17.50 5.09
N ALA A 36 0.22 -17.37 5.78
CA ALA A 36 -0.52 -18.50 6.36
C ALA A 36 -1.28 -19.35 5.30
N LYS A 37 -1.10 -19.07 4.01
CA LYS A 37 -1.84 -19.72 2.88
C LYS A 37 -3.36 -19.56 2.98
N GLY A 38 -3.83 -18.54 3.68
CA GLY A 38 -5.24 -18.18 3.85
C GLY A 38 -5.77 -17.37 2.67
N TRP A 39 -5.79 -17.95 1.48
CA TRP A 39 -6.23 -17.27 0.24
C TRP A 39 -7.62 -16.59 0.35
N PRO A 40 -8.65 -17.20 0.97
CA PRO A 40 -9.96 -16.56 1.11
C PRO A 40 -9.94 -15.31 2.01
N ALA A 41 -9.12 -15.34 3.07
CA ALA A 41 -8.96 -14.21 3.98
C ALA A 41 -8.19 -13.06 3.30
N ALA A 42 -7.13 -13.39 2.56
CA ALA A 42 -6.38 -12.41 1.78
C ALA A 42 -7.25 -11.75 0.69
N ASP A 43 -8.08 -12.53 -0.01
CA ASP A 43 -9.01 -12.00 -1.03
C ASP A 43 -10.06 -11.06 -0.41
N LYS A 44 -10.61 -11.41 0.75
CA LYS A 44 -11.55 -10.55 1.48
C LYS A 44 -10.90 -9.21 1.86
N LEU A 45 -9.66 -9.22 2.33
CA LEU A 45 -8.91 -8.02 2.68
C LEU A 45 -8.56 -7.19 1.44
N ARG A 46 -8.22 -7.84 0.32
CA ARG A 46 -7.99 -7.17 -0.97
C ARG A 46 -9.23 -6.39 -1.42
N LYS A 47 -10.42 -6.97 -1.28
CA LYS A 47 -11.68 -6.28 -1.61
C LYS A 47 -11.94 -5.07 -0.71
N GLN A 48 -11.71 -5.20 0.59
CA GLN A 48 -11.85 -4.07 1.53
C GLN A 48 -10.87 -2.94 1.22
N LEU A 49 -9.66 -3.27 0.78
CA LEU A 49 -8.67 -2.29 0.34
C LEU A 49 -9.10 -1.62 -0.97
N ALA A 50 -9.62 -2.39 -1.93
CA ALA A 50 -10.14 -1.86 -3.18
C ALA A 50 -11.35 -0.92 -2.98
N GLU A 51 -12.26 -1.25 -2.05
CA GLU A 51 -13.37 -0.37 -1.65
C GLU A 51 -12.90 0.98 -1.08
N ARG A 52 -11.68 1.03 -0.56
CA ARG A 52 -11.03 2.24 -0.05
C ARG A 52 -10.12 2.92 -1.10
N GLY A 53 -10.21 2.50 -2.36
CA GLY A 53 -9.38 3.04 -3.45
C GLY A 53 -7.92 2.60 -3.39
N ILE A 54 -7.62 1.47 -2.74
CA ILE A 54 -6.27 0.91 -2.65
C ILE A 54 -6.21 -0.40 -3.44
N GLU A 55 -5.42 -0.40 -4.50
CA GLU A 55 -5.09 -1.62 -5.24
C GLU A 55 -3.80 -2.22 -4.68
N ILE A 56 -3.76 -3.55 -4.60
CA ILE A 56 -2.59 -4.31 -4.18
C ILE A 56 -2.15 -5.23 -5.30
N ASN A 57 -0.86 -5.12 -5.62
CA ASN A 57 -0.16 -5.98 -6.55
C ASN A 57 0.90 -6.81 -5.81
N ASP A 58 0.76 -8.13 -5.87
CA ASP A 58 1.69 -9.06 -5.24
C ASP A 58 2.95 -9.20 -6.10
N THR A 59 4.12 -8.89 -5.54
CA THR A 59 5.41 -9.11 -6.22
C THR A 59 6.29 -10.07 -5.42
N PRO A 60 7.30 -10.71 -6.06
CA PRO A 60 8.27 -11.55 -5.34
C PRO A 60 9.03 -10.82 -4.23
N HIS A 61 9.11 -9.49 -4.30
CA HIS A 61 9.79 -8.65 -3.31
C HIS A 61 8.85 -8.11 -2.22
N GLY A 62 7.55 -8.45 -2.29
CA GLY A 62 6.52 -7.99 -1.36
C GLY A 62 5.33 -7.35 -2.08
N PRO A 63 4.25 -7.04 -1.33
CA PRO A 63 3.09 -6.36 -1.89
C PRO A 63 3.40 -4.90 -2.20
N ILE A 64 3.15 -4.48 -3.44
CA ILE A 64 3.12 -3.09 -3.84
C ILE A 64 1.66 -2.62 -3.79
N TRP A 65 1.43 -1.43 -3.25
CA TRP A 65 0.09 -0.84 -3.23
C TRP A 65 0.09 0.50 -3.97
N SER A 66 -1.06 0.83 -4.55
CA SER A 66 -1.30 2.10 -5.25
C SER A 66 -2.69 2.62 -4.93
N ARG A 67 -2.85 3.94 -4.90
CA ARG A 67 -4.17 4.58 -4.88
C ARG A 67 -4.74 4.59 -6.30
N VAL A 68 -6.01 4.22 -6.44
CA VAL A 68 -6.77 4.22 -7.70
C VAL A 68 -7.80 5.34 -7.68
#